data_AF-A0A445A3M4-F1
#
_entry.id   AF-A0A445A3M4-F1
#
_cell.length_a   1.000
_cell.length_b   1.000
_cell.length_c   1.000
_cell.angle_alpha   90.00
_cell.angle_beta   90.00
_cell.angle_gamma   90.00
#
_symmetry.space_group_name_H-M   'P 1'
#
loop_
_entity.id
_entity.type
_entity.pdbx_description
1 polymer ?
#
loop_
_entity_poly.entity_id
_entity_poly.type
_entity_poly.pdbx_seq_one_letter_code
_entity_poly.pdbx_strand_id
1 'polypeptide(L)'
;MMVKADAREAVITLINKEREGGQIDRFLLKNIVDIFVEVGLGKLDHYEQDFEIQMLDDTTNYYKSKGTIWIKVDSFQEYLSKALECLRKEKNRVSHYLHSSTWQKLYKVIF
;
A
#
# COMPACT_ATOMS: atom_id res chain seq x y z
N MET A 1 -10.56 0.32 21.04
CA MET A 1 -9.61 -0.39 20.14
C MET A 1 -10.24 -0.85 18.82
N MET A 2 -11.57 -0.75 18.63
CA MET A 2 -12.26 -1.16 17.38
C MET A 2 -12.10 -0.13 16.24
N VAL A 3 -12.24 1.16 16.55
CA VAL A 3 -12.18 2.26 15.57
C VAL A 3 -10.87 2.31 14.76
N LYS A 4 -9.72 2.01 15.37
CA LYS A 4 -8.43 1.97 14.65
C LYS A 4 -8.36 0.81 13.65
N ALA A 5 -8.93 -0.35 14.02
CA ALA A 5 -8.96 -1.51 13.15
C ALA A 5 -9.89 -1.27 11.95
N ASP A 6 -11.07 -0.70 12.19
CA ASP A 6 -12.03 -0.35 11.15
C ASP A 6 -11.45 0.69 10.19
N ALA A 7 -10.77 1.72 10.71
CA ALA A 7 -10.10 2.74 9.90
C ALA A 7 -8.97 2.13 9.04
N ARG A 8 -8.12 1.27 9.62
CA ARG A 8 -7.07 0.56 8.89
C ARG A 8 -7.67 -0.27 7.74
N GLU A 9 -8.70 -1.06 8.01
CA GLU A 9 -9.33 -1.92 7.00
C GLU A 9 -9.93 -1.10 5.86
N ALA A 10 -10.60 0.01 6.18
CA ALA A 10 -11.12 0.94 5.19
C ALA A 10 -10.00 1.54 4.32
N VAL A 11 -8.89 1.96 4.92
CA VAL A 11 -7.72 2.52 4.20
C VAL A 11 -7.13 1.46 3.25
N ILE A 12 -6.89 0.24 3.73
CA ILE A 12 -6.35 -0.86 2.89
C ILE A 12 -7.31 -1.17 1.74
N THR A 13 -8.62 -1.19 2.00
CA THR A 13 -9.64 -1.41 0.97
C THR A 13 -9.59 -0.33 -0.12
N LEU A 14 -9.42 0.94 0.27
CA LEU A 14 -9.29 2.05 -0.69
C LEU A 14 -7.98 1.96 -1.50
N ILE A 15 -6.87 1.57 -0.88
CA ILE A 15 -5.61 1.32 -1.58
C ILE A 15 -5.79 0.22 -2.64
N ASN A 16 -6.43 -0.88 -2.29
CA ASN A 16 -6.71 -1.98 -3.22
C ASN A 16 -7.67 -1.59 -4.33
N LYS A 17 -8.70 -0.79 -4.02
CA LYS A 17 -9.57 -0.19 -5.03
C LYS A 17 -8.78 0.64 -6.03
N GLU A 18 -7.84 1.45 -5.57
CA GLU A 18 -6.97 2.24 -6.46
C GLU A 18 -5.98 1.37 -7.25
N ARG A 19 -5.48 0.27 -6.69
CA ARG A 19 -4.63 -0.69 -7.41
C ARG A 19 -5.33 -1.31 -8.62
N GLU A 20 -6.62 -1.59 -8.48
CA GLU A 20 -7.47 -2.10 -9.56
C GLU A 20 -8.00 -0.99 -10.50
N GLY A 21 -7.49 0.25 -10.36
CA GLY A 21 -7.84 1.37 -11.23
C GLY A 21 -9.10 2.14 -10.81
N GLY A 22 -9.66 1.83 -9.65
CA GLY A 22 -10.78 2.59 -9.08
C GLY A 22 -10.35 3.98 -8.61
N GLN A 23 -11.24 4.96 -8.77
CA GLN A 23 -11.02 6.29 -8.24
C GLN A 23 -11.28 6.33 -6.73
N ILE A 24 -10.40 7.05 -6.02
CA ILE A 24 -10.48 7.30 -4.58
C ILE A 24 -10.23 8.77 -4.28
N ASP A 25 -10.73 9.24 -3.14
CA ASP A 25 -10.33 10.52 -2.58
C ASP A 25 -8.99 10.35 -1.85
N ARG A 26 -7.89 10.67 -2.54
CA ARG A 26 -6.53 10.59 -1.98
C ARG A 26 -6.30 11.58 -0.84
N PHE A 27 -7.01 12.72 -0.83
CA PHE A 27 -6.87 13.71 0.23
C PHE A 27 -7.52 13.19 1.52
N LEU A 28 -8.72 12.63 1.42
CA LEU A 28 -9.37 11.94 2.54
C LEU A 28 -8.51 10.78 3.05
N LEU A 29 -7.97 9.96 2.15
CA LEU A 29 -7.12 8.84 2.53
C LEU A 29 -5.88 9.31 3.30
N LYS A 30 -5.22 10.38 2.81
CA LYS A 30 -4.08 11.00 3.50
C LYS A 30 -4.45 11.46 4.91
N ASN A 31 -5.58 12.17 5.06
CA ASN A 31 -5.99 12.67 6.38
C ASN A 31 -6.20 11.52 7.37
N ILE A 32 -6.76 10.39 6.93
CA ILE A 32 -6.93 9.21 7.80
C ILE A 32 -5.58 8.60 8.16
N VAL A 33 -4.65 8.50 7.19
CA VAL A 33 -3.30 7.98 7.44
C VAL A 33 -2.52 8.87 8.41
N ASP A 34 -2.62 10.20 8.27
CA ASP A 34 -1.93 11.17 9.13
C ASP A 34 -2.34 11.02 10.61
N ILE A 35 -3.58 10.62 10.92
CA ILE A 35 -4.04 10.36 12.29
C ILE A 35 -3.14 9.31 12.97
N PHE A 36 -2.70 8.27 12.25
CA PHE A 36 -1.82 7.25 12.84
C PHE A 36 -0.42 7.80 13.19
N VAL A 37 0.04 8.85 12.50
CA VAL A 37 1.30 9.55 12.78
C VAL A 37 1.11 10.55 13.94
N GLU A 38 0.02 11.31 13.92
CA GLU A 38 -0.29 12.33 14.92
C GLU A 38 -0.55 11.75 16.31
N VAL A 39 -1.23 10.59 16.38
CA VAL A 39 -1.46 9.88 17.65
C VAL A 39 -0.14 9.48 18.33
N GLY A 40 0.91 9.23 17.55
CA GLY A 40 2.26 8.98 18.06
C GLY A 40 3.04 10.21 18.46
N LEU A 41 2.43 11.41 18.44
CA LEU A 41 3.11 12.70 18.66
C LEU A 41 4.32 12.85 17.71
N GLY A 42 4.17 12.41 16.46
CA GLY A 42 5.23 12.41 15.45
C GLY A 42 6.17 11.20 15.49
N LYS A 43 6.04 10.30 16.46
CA LYS A 43 6.70 8.98 16.42
C LYS A 43 5.93 8.05 15.51
N LEU A 44 6.66 7.27 14.73
CA LEU A 44 6.07 6.36 13.75
C LEU A 44 5.56 5.05 14.35
N ASP A 45 5.81 4.76 15.64
CA ASP A 45 5.43 3.49 16.26
C ASP A 45 3.94 3.12 16.02
N HIS A 46 3.04 4.10 16.14
CA HIS A 46 1.61 3.88 15.87
C HIS A 46 1.30 3.73 14.38
N TYR A 47 1.94 4.53 13.52
CA TYR A 47 1.83 4.35 12.07
C TYR A 47 2.29 2.96 11.64
N GLU A 48 3.41 2.49 12.18
CA GLU A 48 3.98 1.19 11.85
C GLU A 48 3.11 0.03 12.37
N GLN A 49 2.79 0.03 13.66
CA GLN A 49 2.10 -1.08 14.32
C GLN A 49 0.60 -1.11 14.04
N ASP A 50 -0.06 0.05 14.03
CA ASP A 50 -1.52 0.10 13.88
C ASP A 50 -1.97 0.09 12.41
N PHE A 51 -1.07 0.34 11.45
CA PHE A 51 -1.39 0.46 10.02
C PHE A 51 -0.38 -0.20 9.07
N GLU A 52 0.89 0.24 9.06
CA GLU A 52 1.84 -0.06 7.97
C GLU A 52 2.13 -1.56 7.84
N ILE A 53 2.33 -2.27 8.96
CA ILE A 53 2.63 -3.71 8.95
C ILE A 53 1.52 -4.49 8.23
N GLN A 54 0.26 -4.20 8.54
CA GLN A 54 -0.87 -4.90 7.94
C GLN A 54 -1.08 -4.51 6.47
N MET A 55 -0.83 -3.23 6.14
CA MET A 55 -0.88 -2.76 4.75
C MET A 55 0.21 -3.42 3.90
N LEU A 56 1.42 -3.60 4.45
CA LEU A 56 2.51 -4.33 3.79
C LEU A 56 2.16 -5.80 3.57
N ASP A 57 1.57 -6.48 4.56
CA ASP A 57 1.12 -7.87 4.44
C ASP A 57 0.04 -8.04 3.35
N ASP A 58 -0.98 -7.15 3.34
CA ASP A 58 -1.98 -7.10 2.27
C ASP A 58 -1.33 -6.89 0.90
N THR A 59 -0.35 -5.99 0.81
CA THR A 59 0.40 -5.70 -0.42
C THR A 59 1.20 -6.90 -0.91
N THR A 60 1.85 -7.62 -0.01
CA THR A 60 2.56 -8.87 -0.34
C THR A 60 1.59 -9.90 -0.92
N ASN A 61 0.44 -10.10 -0.28
CA ASN A 61 -0.56 -11.06 -0.73
C ASN A 61 -1.16 -10.66 -2.10
N TYR A 62 -1.43 -9.37 -2.30
CA TYR A 62 -1.91 -8.82 -3.56
C TYR A 62 -0.94 -9.10 -4.71
N TYR A 63 0.34 -8.71 -4.57
CA TYR A 63 1.31 -8.87 -5.64
C TYR A 63 1.78 -10.30 -5.85
N LYS A 64 1.80 -11.14 -4.81
CA LYS A 64 2.01 -12.58 -4.95
C LYS A 64 0.91 -13.22 -5.80
N SER A 65 -0.35 -12.82 -5.59
CA SER A 65 -1.49 -13.32 -6.37
C SER A 65 -1.42 -12.87 -7.83
N LYS A 66 -1.16 -11.58 -8.09
CA LYS A 66 -0.97 -11.05 -9.45
C LYS A 66 0.22 -11.71 -10.16
N GLY A 67 1.36 -11.82 -9.48
CA GLY A 67 2.57 -12.44 -10.03
C GLY A 67 2.37 -13.91 -10.40
N THR A 68 1.65 -14.68 -9.58
CA THR A 68 1.30 -16.08 -9.89
C THR A 68 0.47 -16.21 -11.16
N ILE A 69 -0.41 -15.24 -11.44
CA ILE A 69 -1.19 -15.20 -12.69
C ILE A 69 -0.28 -14.83 -13.85
N TRP A 70 0.47 -13.74 -13.73
CA TRP A 70 1.33 -13.21 -14.80
C TRP A 70 2.39 -14.21 -15.25
N ILE A 71 3.05 -14.91 -14.33
CA ILE A 71 4.05 -15.95 -14.66
C ILE A 71 3.48 -17.08 -15.52
N LYS A 72 2.18 -17.38 -15.40
CA LYS A 72 1.53 -18.45 -16.16
C LYS A 72 1.09 -18.02 -17.56
N VAL A 73 0.80 -16.74 -17.75
CA VAL A 73 0.11 -16.23 -18.96
C VAL A 73 0.96 -15.29 -19.80
N ASP A 74 1.91 -14.59 -19.19
CA ASP A 74 2.70 -13.55 -19.82
C ASP A 74 4.12 -14.03 -20.17
N SER A 75 4.73 -13.39 -21.17
CA SER A 75 6.16 -13.51 -21.42
C SER A 75 6.99 -12.86 -20.30
N PHE A 76 8.28 -13.21 -20.22
CA PHE A 76 9.21 -12.60 -19.27
C PHE A 76 9.26 -11.06 -19.39
N GLN A 77 9.25 -10.54 -20.62
CA GLN A 77 9.29 -9.10 -20.86
C GLN A 77 8.03 -8.41 -20.35
N GLU A 78 6.85 -8.97 -20.63
CA GLU A 78 5.57 -8.43 -20.15
C GLU A 78 5.45 -8.48 -18.64
N TYR A 79 5.88 -9.58 -18.01
CA TYR A 79 5.96 -9.69 -16.56
C TYR A 79 6.82 -8.57 -15.95
N LEU A 80 8.02 -8.37 -16.49
CA LEU A 80 8.94 -7.35 -16.00
C LEU A 80 8.36 -5.93 -16.17
N SER A 81 7.75 -5.65 -17.33
CA SER A 81 7.07 -4.37 -17.56
C SER A 81 5.93 -4.13 -16.57
N LYS A 82 5.11 -5.15 -16.27
CA LYS A 82 4.04 -5.06 -15.27
C LYS A 82 4.59 -4.82 -13.86
N ALA A 83 5.65 -5.53 -13.46
CA ALA A 83 6.28 -5.36 -12.15
C ALA A 83 6.87 -3.94 -11.97
N LEU A 84 7.56 -3.41 -12.98
CA LEU A 84 8.10 -2.05 -12.95
C LEU A 84 6.99 -0.98 -12.88
N GLU A 85 5.90 -1.17 -13.62
CA GLU A 85 4.74 -0.29 -13.54
C GLU A 85 4.09 -0.32 -12.16
N CYS A 86 4.03 -1.50 -11.52
CA CYS A 86 3.53 -1.63 -10.15
C CYS A 86 4.40 -0.85 -9.16
N LEU A 87 5.72 -0.97 -9.24
CA LEU A 87 6.64 -0.17 -8.42
C LEU A 87 6.43 1.33 -8.61
N ARG A 88 6.27 1.78 -9.86
CA ARG A 88 6.02 3.20 -10.17
C ARG A 88 4.73 3.68 -9.53
N LYS A 89 3.66 2.89 -9.61
CA LYS A 89 2.36 3.21 -8.99
C LYS A 89 2.48 3.24 -7.47
N GLU A 90 3.14 2.28 -6.84
CA GLU A 90 3.33 2.25 -5.38
C GLU A 90 4.19 3.42 -4.89
N LYS A 91 5.23 3.80 -5.64
CA LYS A 91 5.99 5.02 -5.33
C LYS A 91 5.11 6.26 -5.36
N ASN A 92 4.19 6.34 -6.31
CA ASN A 92 3.22 7.42 -6.40
C ASN A 92 2.26 7.40 -5.21
N ARG A 93 1.76 6.25 -4.78
CA ARG A 93 0.90 6.13 -3.59
C ARG A 93 1.61 6.65 -2.34
N VAL A 94 2.87 6.26 -2.15
CA VAL A 94 3.68 6.75 -1.04
C VAL A 94 3.78 8.27 -1.05
N SER A 95 4.08 8.86 -2.19
CA SER A 95 4.23 10.32 -2.26
C SER A 95 2.93 11.11 -2.04
N HIS A 96 1.76 10.47 -2.16
CA HIS A 96 0.47 11.15 -2.04
C HIS A 96 -0.15 11.00 -0.65
N TYR A 97 -0.05 9.83 -0.01
CA TYR A 97 -0.82 9.57 1.20
C TYR A 97 -0.17 8.61 2.21
N LEU A 98 1.02 8.07 1.99
CA LEU A 98 1.74 7.27 2.99
C LEU A 98 2.94 8.04 3.53
N HIS A 99 3.48 7.60 4.66
CA HIS A 99 4.72 8.15 5.16
C HIS A 99 5.91 7.76 4.25
N SER A 100 6.88 8.65 4.08
CA SER A 100 8.00 8.46 3.15
C SER A 100 8.88 7.25 3.50
N SER A 101 8.95 6.88 4.79
CA SER A 101 9.67 5.68 5.27
C SER A 101 9.14 4.37 4.66
N THR A 102 7.87 4.36 4.22
CA THR A 102 7.19 3.17 3.70
C THR A 102 7.75 2.71 2.35
N TRP A 103 8.33 3.62 1.55
CA TRP A 103 8.83 3.27 0.22
C TRP A 103 9.85 2.13 0.24
N GLN A 104 10.82 2.19 1.16
CA GLN A 104 11.85 1.15 1.25
C GLN A 104 11.28 -0.21 1.64
N LYS A 105 10.20 -0.24 2.43
CA LYS A 105 9.52 -1.47 2.85
C LYS A 105 8.67 -2.02 1.71
N LEU A 106 7.91 -1.17 1.00
CA LEU A 106 7.13 -1.54 -0.18
C LEU A 106 8.00 -2.12 -1.30
N TYR A 107 9.16 -1.52 -1.56
CA TYR A 107 10.10 -2.00 -2.57
C TYR A 107 10.49 -3.47 -2.34
N LYS A 108 10.77 -3.84 -1.07
CA LYS A 108 11.18 -5.20 -0.66
C LYS A 108 10.07 -6.25 -0.67
N VAL A 109 8.80 -5.84 -0.69
CA VAL A 109 7.68 -6.80 -0.72
C VAL A 109 7.13 -7.02 -2.13
N ILE A 110 7.53 -6.16 -3.08
CA ILE A 110 7.17 -6.27 -4.50
C ILE A 110 8.27 -7.00 -5.29
N PHE A 111 9.53 -6.85 -4.86
CA PHE A 111 10.72 -7.53 -5.37
C PHE A 111 11.38 -8.36 -4.27
#